data_AF-A0A4Y3KQ38-F1
#
_entry.id   AF-A0A4Y3KQ38-F1
#
_cell.length_a   1.000
_cell.length_b   1.000
_cell.length_c   1.000
_cell.angle_alpha   90.00
_cell.angle_beta   90.00
_cell.angle_gamma   90.00
#
_symmetry.space_group_name_H-M   'P 1'
#
loop_
_entity.id
_entity.type
_entity.pdbx_description
1 polymer ?
#
loop_
_entity_poly.entity_id
_entity_poly.type
_entity_poly.pdbx_seq_one_letter_code
_entity_poly.pdbx_strand_id
1 'polypeptide(L)'
;MSTVHRLLDDAFAGVDLTPEVQDLKEEIRSNLEARALELQLAGVSPDEAPRRAFDELGDVRALVADAAGAAPVTVGSPDGARPQVTAVQRAAQAARLQKVRPRPGFVVGVVLASLVGAGALVVATLGALGTVDVADAALLAALVVAAAAVGWLTGASLAQETTTNHPLPARRAAGYGLGAGLTVGGAALAGATALRPLATGWYVPAGLLLVVGVCLLSALGATQTNRKKAWARDAEQAYVADNRFEQDPAAAARFGIYTAALWTVAAAVFLAVGFAGGWAWAWLVLVAASGPWLLMLARMLFGAGAGDRRA
;
A
#
# COMPACT_ATOMS: atom_id res chain seq x y z
N MET A 1 -48.97 4.94 14.66
CA MET A 1 -47.67 5.48 14.21
C MET A 1 -46.84 5.75 15.45
N SER A 2 -45.63 5.21 15.52
CA SER A 2 -44.91 4.93 16.78
C SER A 2 -44.55 6.20 17.57
N THR A 3 -44.72 6.15 18.89
CA THR A 3 -44.36 7.22 19.84
C THR A 3 -42.91 7.68 19.70
N VAL A 4 -42.01 6.79 19.24
CA VAL A 4 -40.60 7.05 18.91
C VAL A 4 -40.44 8.06 17.79
N HIS A 5 -41.24 7.95 16.72
CA HIS A 5 -41.13 8.84 15.55
C HIS A 5 -41.42 10.29 15.93
N ARG A 6 -42.47 10.50 16.72
CA ARG A 6 -42.86 11.83 17.21
C ARG A 6 -41.80 12.45 18.14
N LEU A 7 -41.24 11.66 19.07
CA LEU A 7 -40.19 12.14 19.97
C LEU A 7 -38.91 12.53 19.21
N LEU A 8 -38.55 11.77 18.17
CA LEU A 8 -37.42 12.11 17.30
C LEU A 8 -37.70 13.33 16.42
N ASP A 9 -38.90 13.46 15.87
CA ASP A 9 -39.25 14.63 15.06
C ASP A 9 -39.24 15.91 15.90
N ASP A 10 -39.74 15.84 17.14
CA ASP A 10 -39.69 16.95 18.09
C ASP A 10 -38.25 17.30 18.50
N ALA A 11 -37.37 16.31 18.63
CA ALA A 11 -35.96 16.51 19.00
C ALA A 11 -35.13 17.16 17.88
N PHE A 12 -35.46 16.86 16.62
CA PHE A 12 -34.80 17.40 15.44
C PHE A 12 -35.53 18.63 14.85
N ALA A 13 -36.58 19.12 15.50
CA ALA A 13 -37.33 20.28 15.05
C ALA A 13 -36.43 21.54 15.01
N GLY A 14 -36.32 22.16 13.83
CA GLY A 14 -35.52 23.37 13.61
C GLY A 14 -34.04 23.13 13.31
N VAL A 15 -33.64 21.89 13.03
CA VAL A 15 -32.28 21.53 12.61
C VAL A 15 -32.23 21.43 11.08
N ASP A 16 -31.20 22.01 10.47
CA ASP A 16 -30.98 21.90 9.03
C ASP A 16 -30.71 20.44 8.62
N LEU A 17 -31.46 19.95 7.63
CA LEU A 17 -31.37 18.57 7.15
C LEU A 17 -30.16 18.39 6.22
N THR A 18 -28.99 18.08 6.78
CA THR A 18 -27.84 17.60 6.01
C THR A 18 -27.87 16.07 5.89
N PRO A 19 -27.17 15.47 4.91
CA PRO A 19 -27.07 14.00 4.81
C PRO A 19 -26.58 13.34 6.10
N GLU A 20 -25.65 13.98 6.81
CA GLU A 20 -25.10 13.49 8.08
C GLU A 20 -26.13 13.55 9.23
N VAL A 21 -26.92 14.62 9.30
CA VAL A 21 -28.02 14.76 10.28
C VAL A 21 -29.12 13.74 10.00
N GLN A 22 -29.37 13.44 8.72
CA GLN A 22 -30.34 12.43 8.31
C GLN A 22 -29.89 11.01 8.68
N ASP A 23 -28.63 10.67 8.43
CA ASP A 23 -28.05 9.38 8.82
C ASP A 23 -28.06 9.19 10.35
N LEU A 24 -27.70 10.24 11.11
CA LEU A 24 -27.77 10.21 12.57
C LEU A 24 -29.21 9.98 13.07
N LYS A 25 -30.20 10.62 12.43
CA LYS A 25 -31.61 10.46 12.79
C LYS A 25 -32.07 9.00 12.59
N GLU A 26 -31.62 8.34 11.53
CA GLU A 26 -31.95 6.93 11.28
C GLU A 26 -31.22 5.98 12.24
N GLU A 27 -29.96 6.26 12.58
CA GLU A 27 -29.21 5.46 13.56
C GLU A 27 -29.83 5.53 14.97
N ILE A 28 -30.15 6.74 15.43
CA ILE A 28 -30.81 6.94 16.73
C ILE A 28 -32.19 6.28 16.73
N ARG A 29 -32.93 6.34 15.62
CA ARG A 29 -34.23 5.65 15.51
C ARG A 29 -34.09 4.15 15.72
N SER A 30 -33.16 3.51 15.01
CA SER A 30 -32.94 2.07 15.13
C SER A 30 -32.56 1.67 16.56
N ASN A 31 -31.70 2.45 17.21
CA ASN A 31 -31.26 2.19 18.59
C ASN A 31 -32.39 2.40 19.61
N LEU A 32 -33.20 3.45 19.46
CA LEU A 32 -34.36 3.71 20.33
C LEU A 32 -35.44 2.64 20.18
N GLU A 33 -35.69 2.15 18.97
CA GLU A 33 -36.64 1.06 18.72
C GLU A 33 -36.17 -0.25 19.37
N ALA A 34 -34.90 -0.59 19.20
CA ALA A 34 -34.30 -1.75 19.86
C ALA A 34 -34.38 -1.65 21.39
N ARG A 35 -34.02 -0.49 21.95
CA ARG A 35 -34.02 -0.27 23.40
C ARG A 35 -35.43 -0.24 24.00
N ALA A 36 -36.39 0.35 23.31
CA ALA A 36 -37.79 0.33 23.75
C ALA A 36 -38.35 -1.10 23.78
N LEU A 37 -37.97 -1.95 22.83
CA LEU A 37 -38.36 -3.36 22.82
C LEU A 37 -37.74 -4.14 23.99
N GLU A 38 -36.47 -3.89 24.32
CA GLU A 38 -35.84 -4.46 25.52
C GLU A 38 -36.56 -4.07 26.82
N LEU A 39 -36.95 -2.80 26.96
CA LEU A 39 -37.68 -2.32 28.13
C LEU A 39 -39.08 -2.96 28.22
N GLN A 40 -39.75 -3.17 27.09
CA GLN A 40 -41.03 -3.89 27.05
C GLN A 40 -40.87 -5.35 27.49
N LEU A 41 -39.82 -6.03 27.03
CA LEU A 41 -39.49 -7.39 27.45
C LEU A 41 -39.13 -7.46 28.95
N ALA A 42 -38.59 -6.39 29.51
CA ALA A 42 -38.33 -6.23 30.95
C ALA A 42 -39.59 -5.83 31.76
N GLY A 43 -40.76 -5.73 31.13
CA GLY A 43 -42.05 -5.48 31.78
C GLY A 43 -42.46 -4.01 31.87
N VAL A 44 -41.77 -3.09 31.20
CA VAL A 44 -42.20 -1.69 31.07
C VAL A 44 -43.36 -1.58 30.09
N SER A 45 -44.35 -0.73 30.38
CA SER A 45 -45.52 -0.61 29.51
C SER A 45 -45.14 -0.11 28.10
N PRO A 46 -45.85 -0.54 27.04
CA PRO A 46 -45.57 -0.12 25.66
C PRO A 46 -45.58 1.40 25.44
N ASP A 47 -46.34 2.13 26.26
CA ASP A 47 -46.45 3.59 26.18
C ASP A 47 -45.32 4.33 26.92
N GLU A 48 -44.73 3.71 27.94
CA GLU A 48 -43.64 4.30 28.74
C GLU A 48 -42.24 3.92 28.23
N ALA A 49 -42.09 2.73 27.63
CA ALA A 49 -40.81 2.23 27.15
C ALA A 49 -40.10 3.18 26.15
N PRO A 50 -40.79 3.80 25.17
CA PRO A 50 -40.16 4.77 24.27
C PRO A 50 -39.66 6.04 24.97
N ARG A 51 -40.39 6.52 25.99
CA ARG A 51 -40.01 7.73 26.74
C ARG A 51 -38.79 7.47 27.60
N ARG A 52 -38.79 6.33 28.29
CA ARG A 52 -37.65 5.91 29.12
C ARG A 52 -36.40 5.63 28.29
N ALA A 53 -36.54 5.00 27.12
CA ALA A 53 -35.43 4.82 26.19
C ALA A 53 -34.88 6.17 25.69
N PHE A 54 -35.76 7.16 25.47
CA PHE A 54 -35.36 8.51 25.08
C PHE A 54 -34.64 9.25 26.21
N ASP A 55 -35.11 9.14 27.45
CA ASP A 55 -34.48 9.73 28.63
C ASP A 55 -33.08 9.14 28.91
N GLU A 56 -32.88 7.84 28.64
CA GLU A 56 -31.58 7.17 28.73
C GLU A 56 -30.56 7.67 27.68
N LEU A 57 -31.04 8.25 26.56
CA LEU A 57 -30.18 8.74 25.48
C LEU A 57 -29.46 10.06 25.86
N GLY A 58 -29.97 10.81 26.83
CA GLY A 58 -29.40 12.08 27.28
C GLY A 58 -29.68 13.26 26.33
N ASP A 59 -28.78 14.24 26.29
CA ASP A 59 -28.98 15.48 25.52
C ASP A 59 -28.81 15.26 24.00
N VAL A 60 -29.90 14.87 23.34
CA VAL A 60 -29.97 14.67 21.89
C VAL A 60 -29.62 15.94 21.12
N ARG A 61 -29.91 17.13 21.67
CA ARG A 61 -29.60 18.40 20.99
C ARG A 61 -28.11 18.66 20.93
N ALA A 62 -27.34 18.23 21.94
CA ALA A 62 -25.89 18.28 21.89
C ALA A 62 -25.33 17.36 20.77
N LEU A 63 -25.85 16.14 20.66
CA LEU A 63 -25.46 15.19 19.59
C LEU A 63 -25.77 15.72 18.19
N VAL A 64 -26.92 16.39 18.05
CA VAL A 64 -27.35 16.99 16.79
C VAL A 64 -26.57 18.27 16.48
N ALA A 65 -26.22 19.08 17.48
CA ALA A 65 -25.34 20.25 17.30
C ALA A 65 -23.93 19.85 16.87
N ASP A 66 -23.39 18.76 17.42
CA ASP A 66 -22.11 18.18 17.01
C ASP A 66 -22.16 17.67 15.57
N ALA A 67 -23.24 16.97 15.19
CA ALA A 67 -23.41 16.42 13.83
C ALA A 67 -23.72 17.50 12.78
N ALA A 68 -24.52 18.52 13.13
CA ALA A 68 -24.82 19.66 12.28
C ALA A 68 -23.66 20.69 12.22
N GLY A 69 -22.61 20.50 13.02
CA GLY A 69 -21.47 21.42 13.09
C GLY A 69 -21.81 22.81 13.66
N ALA A 70 -22.97 22.95 14.29
CA ALA A 70 -23.52 24.19 14.83
C ALA A 70 -23.20 24.31 16.32
N ALA A 71 -21.93 24.62 16.63
CA ALA A 71 -21.59 25.07 17.98
C ALA A 71 -22.16 26.50 18.19
N PRO A 72 -22.83 26.80 19.31
CA PRO A 72 -22.98 28.18 19.76
C PRO A 72 -21.59 28.73 20.03
N VAL A 73 -21.24 29.84 19.38
CA VAL A 73 -19.98 30.56 19.61
C VAL A 73 -20.00 31.12 21.03
N THR A 74 -19.52 30.36 22.00
CA THR A 74 -19.05 30.90 23.27
C THR A 74 -17.67 31.50 23.03
N VAL A 75 -17.64 32.83 22.95
CA VAL A 75 -16.44 33.64 22.93
C VAL A 75 -15.68 33.41 24.25
N GLY A 76 -14.67 32.53 24.25
CA GLY A 76 -13.82 32.34 25.43
C GLY A 76 -13.21 30.95 25.60
N SER A 77 -12.53 30.41 24.59
CA SER A 77 -11.52 29.35 24.79
C SER A 77 -10.60 29.30 23.56
N PRO A 78 -9.25 29.44 23.69
CA PRO A 78 -8.35 29.44 22.54
C PRO A 78 -8.10 28.07 21.89
N ASP A 79 -8.65 26.97 22.41
CA ASP A 79 -8.35 25.61 21.95
C ASP A 79 -9.62 24.85 21.52
N GLY A 80 -10.23 25.33 20.43
CA GLY A 80 -11.36 24.68 19.75
C GLY A 80 -10.94 23.99 18.45
N ALA A 81 -9.84 23.25 18.47
CA ALA A 81 -9.45 22.44 17.31
C ALA A 81 -10.35 21.21 17.24
N ARG A 82 -11.38 21.25 16.37
CA ARG A 82 -12.01 20.03 15.85
C ARG A 82 -10.88 19.05 15.49
N PRO A 83 -10.97 17.75 15.82
CA PRO A 83 -9.99 16.80 15.32
C PRO A 83 -10.08 16.80 13.80
N GLN A 84 -9.20 17.57 13.15
CA GLN A 84 -9.06 17.56 11.71
C GLN A 84 -8.63 16.13 11.37
N VAL A 85 -9.57 15.34 10.84
CA VAL A 85 -9.27 14.00 10.38
C VAL A 85 -8.23 14.15 9.28
N THR A 86 -6.99 13.81 9.62
CA THR A 86 -5.86 14.05 8.73
C THR A 86 -6.08 13.31 7.42
N ALA A 87 -5.48 13.78 6.32
CA ALA A 87 -5.53 13.08 5.04
C ALA A 87 -5.14 11.60 5.20
N VAL A 88 -4.18 11.33 6.08
CA VAL A 88 -3.73 9.99 6.50
C VAL A 88 -4.86 9.15 7.12
N GLN A 89 -5.63 9.73 8.04
CA GLN A 89 -6.74 9.03 8.69
C GLN A 89 -7.87 8.72 7.70
N ARG A 90 -8.21 9.66 6.80
CA ARG A 90 -9.20 9.43 5.73
C ARG A 90 -8.75 8.34 4.76
N ALA A 91 -7.48 8.35 4.34
CA ALA A 91 -6.91 7.33 3.47
C ALA A 91 -6.90 5.95 4.15
N ALA A 92 -6.58 5.88 5.44
CA ALA A 92 -6.61 4.64 6.22
C ALA A 92 -8.03 4.08 6.35
N GLN A 93 -9.03 4.93 6.55
CA GLN A 93 -10.44 4.52 6.61
C GLN A 93 -10.94 4.04 5.23
N ALA A 94 -10.63 4.77 4.16
CA ALA A 94 -10.96 4.35 2.80
C ALA A 94 -10.32 3.00 2.44
N ALA A 95 -9.06 2.77 2.84
CA ALA A 95 -8.37 1.50 2.61
C ALA A 95 -9.02 0.32 3.37
N ARG A 96 -9.62 0.56 4.55
CA ARG A 96 -10.37 -0.46 5.30
C ARG A 96 -11.69 -0.80 4.63
N LEU A 97 -12.44 0.22 4.19
CA LEU A 97 -13.74 0.04 3.52
C LEU A 97 -13.59 -0.62 2.14
N GLN A 98 -12.56 -0.23 1.39
CA GLN A 98 -12.29 -0.72 0.02
C GLN A 98 -11.41 -1.98 -0.01
N LYS A 99 -11.24 -2.66 1.13
CA LYS A 99 -10.35 -3.80 1.25
C LYS A 99 -10.87 -4.98 0.43
N VAL A 100 -10.10 -5.34 -0.61
CA VAL A 100 -10.39 -6.53 -1.44
C VAL A 100 -9.62 -7.73 -0.88
N ARG A 101 -10.34 -8.82 -0.60
CA ARG A 101 -9.71 -10.09 -0.22
C ARG A 101 -9.27 -10.84 -1.48
N PRO A 102 -8.04 -11.39 -1.51
CA PRO A 102 -7.62 -12.25 -2.60
C PRO A 102 -8.52 -13.48 -2.72
N ARG A 103 -8.69 -14.00 -3.93
CA ARG A 103 -9.44 -15.24 -4.15
C ARG A 103 -8.69 -16.40 -3.49
N PRO A 104 -9.38 -17.33 -2.79
CA PRO A 104 -8.69 -18.43 -2.09
C PRO A 104 -7.87 -19.31 -3.05
N GLY A 105 -8.39 -19.55 -4.26
CA GLY A 105 -7.65 -20.29 -5.30
C GLY A 105 -6.36 -19.60 -5.74
N PHE A 106 -6.32 -18.27 -5.75
CA PHE A 106 -5.09 -17.53 -6.03
C PHE A 106 -4.05 -17.74 -4.93
N VAL A 107 -4.46 -17.66 -3.66
CA VAL A 107 -3.55 -17.86 -2.51
C VAL A 107 -2.96 -19.27 -2.53
N VAL A 108 -3.81 -20.30 -2.70
CA VAL A 108 -3.35 -21.70 -2.80
C VAL A 108 -2.41 -21.87 -3.98
N GLY A 109 -2.76 -21.32 -5.15
CA GLY A 109 -1.91 -21.40 -6.34
C GLY A 109 -0.55 -20.72 -6.14
N VAL A 110 -0.50 -19.54 -5.51
CA VAL A 110 0.75 -18.84 -5.18
C VAL A 110 1.62 -19.67 -4.24
N VAL A 111 1.04 -20.27 -3.21
CA VAL A 111 1.78 -21.12 -2.27
C VAL A 111 2.36 -22.34 -3.00
N LEU A 112 1.54 -23.05 -3.77
CA LEU A 112 1.99 -24.24 -4.51
C LEU A 112 3.06 -23.90 -5.55
N ALA A 113 2.85 -22.86 -6.36
CA ALA A 113 3.82 -22.40 -7.35
C ALA A 113 5.14 -21.95 -6.70
N SER A 114 5.07 -21.29 -5.53
CA SER A 114 6.26 -20.87 -4.79
C SER A 114 7.02 -22.06 -4.23
N LEU A 115 6.34 -23.05 -3.66
CA LEU A 115 6.97 -24.27 -3.14
C LEU A 115 7.63 -25.08 -4.28
N VAL A 116 6.92 -25.29 -5.38
CA VAL A 116 7.44 -26.01 -6.55
C VAL A 116 8.60 -25.25 -7.18
N GLY A 117 8.45 -23.94 -7.38
CA GLY A 117 9.48 -23.08 -7.95
C GLY A 117 10.73 -23.00 -7.08
N ALA A 118 10.57 -22.84 -5.76
CA ALA A 118 11.69 -22.83 -4.81
C ALA A 118 12.40 -24.19 -4.75
N GLY A 119 11.63 -25.29 -4.69
CA GLY A 119 12.20 -26.65 -4.72
C GLY A 119 13.00 -26.90 -6.01
N ALA A 120 12.45 -26.52 -7.16
CA ALA A 120 13.14 -26.64 -8.44
C ALA A 120 14.40 -25.77 -8.50
N LEU A 121 14.35 -24.54 -7.98
CA LEU A 121 15.51 -23.66 -7.90
C LEU A 121 16.61 -24.22 -7.01
N VAL A 122 16.26 -24.82 -5.86
CA VAL A 122 17.20 -25.48 -4.96
C VAL A 122 17.88 -26.65 -5.67
N VAL A 123 17.11 -27.55 -6.29
CA VAL A 123 17.66 -28.68 -7.06
C VAL A 123 18.57 -28.18 -8.18
N ALA A 124 18.14 -27.16 -8.92
CA ALA A 124 18.94 -26.59 -10.00
C ALA A 124 20.25 -25.98 -9.51
N THR A 125 20.21 -25.25 -8.40
CA THR A 125 21.40 -24.61 -7.82
C THR A 125 22.37 -25.65 -7.30
N LEU A 126 21.90 -26.64 -6.54
CA LEU A 126 22.74 -27.71 -5.99
C LEU A 126 23.36 -28.56 -7.10
N GLY A 127 22.60 -28.88 -8.14
CA GLY A 127 23.08 -29.62 -9.31
C GLY A 127 24.09 -28.81 -10.14
N ALA A 128 23.86 -27.51 -10.35
CA ALA A 128 24.79 -26.64 -11.08
C ALA A 128 26.13 -26.46 -10.33
N LEU A 129 26.11 -26.44 -9.00
CA LEU A 129 27.30 -26.37 -8.16
C LEU A 129 28.01 -27.73 -8.01
N GLY A 130 27.44 -28.82 -8.54
CA GLY A 130 28.00 -30.17 -8.39
C GLY A 130 27.89 -30.74 -6.97
N THR A 131 27.08 -30.14 -6.10
CA THR A 131 26.89 -30.62 -4.71
C THR A 131 25.98 -31.84 -4.63
N VAL A 132 25.08 -31.99 -5.60
CA VAL A 132 24.21 -33.16 -5.77
C VAL A 132 24.39 -33.64 -7.21
N ASP A 133 24.54 -34.94 -7.40
CA ASP A 133 24.59 -35.53 -8.73
C ASP A 133 23.20 -35.52 -9.36
N VAL A 134 23.01 -34.66 -10.35
CA VAL A 134 21.75 -34.45 -11.06
C VAL A 134 22.01 -34.55 -12.55
N ALA A 135 21.32 -35.45 -13.25
CA ALA A 135 21.44 -35.55 -14.71
C ALA A 135 21.15 -34.20 -15.40
N ASP A 136 21.83 -33.89 -16.50
CA ASP A 136 21.66 -32.62 -17.23
C ASP A 136 20.20 -32.34 -17.61
N ALA A 137 19.48 -33.38 -18.05
CA ALA A 137 18.06 -33.25 -18.36
C ALA A 137 17.21 -32.84 -17.14
N ALA A 138 17.51 -33.37 -15.96
CA ALA A 138 16.81 -33.03 -14.73
C ALA A 138 17.16 -31.61 -14.24
N LEU A 139 18.41 -31.19 -14.41
CA LEU A 139 18.85 -29.82 -14.15
C LEU A 139 18.07 -28.82 -15.03
N LEU A 140 18.04 -29.07 -16.34
CA LEU A 140 17.34 -28.21 -17.29
C LEU A 140 15.83 -28.19 -17.03
N ALA A 141 15.22 -29.33 -16.70
CA ALA A 141 13.81 -29.40 -16.31
C ALA A 141 13.53 -28.57 -15.05
N ALA A 142 14.40 -28.64 -14.03
CA ALA A 142 14.26 -27.85 -12.82
C ALA A 142 14.35 -26.34 -13.10
N LEU A 143 15.25 -25.91 -13.99
CA LEU A 143 15.34 -24.51 -14.43
C LEU A 143 14.05 -24.04 -15.14
N VAL A 144 13.50 -24.88 -16.02
CA VAL A 144 12.23 -24.59 -16.71
C VAL A 144 11.08 -24.46 -15.72
N VAL A 145 10.99 -25.37 -14.74
CA VAL A 145 9.95 -25.33 -13.70
C VAL A 145 10.08 -24.07 -12.85
N ALA A 146 11.29 -23.70 -12.43
CA ALA A 146 11.55 -22.48 -11.66
C ALA A 146 11.15 -21.22 -12.46
N ALA A 147 11.54 -21.14 -13.73
CA ALA A 147 11.19 -20.04 -14.63
C ALA A 147 9.67 -19.94 -14.87
N ALA A 148 9.00 -21.08 -15.09
CA ALA A 148 7.55 -21.16 -15.25
C ALA A 148 6.81 -20.72 -13.98
N ALA A 149 7.30 -21.09 -12.80
CA ALA A 149 6.74 -20.66 -11.52
C ALA A 149 6.81 -19.13 -11.38
N VAL A 150 7.96 -18.51 -11.67
CA VAL A 150 8.10 -17.03 -11.65
C VAL A 150 7.15 -16.37 -12.64
N GLY A 151 7.06 -16.90 -13.86
CA GLY A 151 6.17 -16.35 -14.87
C GLY A 151 4.71 -16.46 -14.49
N TRP A 152 4.29 -17.62 -13.97
CA TRP A 152 2.93 -17.83 -13.48
C TRP A 152 2.62 -16.92 -12.29
N LEU A 153 3.51 -16.80 -11.30
CA LEU A 153 3.34 -15.93 -10.14
C LEU A 153 3.16 -14.47 -10.57
N THR A 154 3.98 -14.01 -11.51
CA THR A 154 3.90 -12.64 -12.05
C THR A 154 2.56 -12.42 -12.75
N GLY A 155 2.18 -13.31 -13.67
CA GLY A 155 0.93 -13.19 -14.42
C GLY A 155 -0.31 -13.29 -13.53
N ALA A 156 -0.35 -14.26 -12.62
CA ALA A 156 -1.46 -14.46 -11.69
C ALA A 156 -1.61 -13.26 -10.75
N SER A 157 -0.50 -12.73 -10.22
CA SER A 157 -0.52 -11.57 -9.32
C SER A 157 -1.04 -10.31 -10.02
N LEU A 158 -0.74 -10.16 -11.31
CA LEU A 158 -1.19 -9.03 -12.12
C LEU A 158 -2.66 -9.14 -12.55
N ALA A 159 -3.15 -10.35 -12.77
CA ALA A 159 -4.56 -10.63 -13.06
C ALA A 159 -5.45 -10.58 -11.82
N GLN A 160 -4.86 -10.67 -10.62
CA GLN A 160 -5.58 -10.61 -9.36
C GLN A 160 -5.92 -9.15 -9.01
N GLU A 161 -7.19 -8.90 -8.72
CA GLU A 161 -7.63 -7.61 -8.19
C GLU A 161 -7.06 -7.40 -6.78
N THR A 162 -6.58 -6.18 -6.52
CA THR A 162 -6.09 -5.76 -5.21
C THR A 162 -6.91 -4.60 -4.66
N THR A 163 -6.69 -4.28 -3.39
CA THR A 163 -7.33 -3.13 -2.74
C THR A 163 -7.11 -1.84 -3.52
N THR A 164 -5.92 -1.62 -4.09
CA THR A 164 -5.54 -0.35 -4.73
C THR A 164 -5.54 -0.38 -6.26
N ASN A 165 -5.57 -1.56 -6.90
CA ASN A 165 -5.44 -1.69 -8.35
C ASN A 165 -6.57 -2.53 -8.96
N HIS A 166 -7.02 -2.13 -10.15
CA HIS A 166 -7.85 -2.96 -11.01
C HIS A 166 -7.02 -4.13 -11.60
N PRO A 167 -7.64 -5.30 -11.84
CA PRO A 167 -6.95 -6.44 -12.44
C PRO A 167 -6.52 -6.13 -13.87
N LEU A 168 -5.34 -6.62 -14.28
CA LEU A 168 -4.92 -6.51 -15.68
C LEU A 168 -5.74 -7.45 -16.59
N PRO A 169 -6.01 -7.06 -17.84
CA PRO A 169 -6.58 -7.97 -18.83
C PRO A 169 -5.71 -9.23 -18.97
N ALA A 170 -6.34 -10.40 -19.02
CA ALA A 170 -5.67 -11.69 -18.96
C ALA A 170 -4.51 -11.83 -19.97
N ARG A 171 -4.69 -11.33 -21.20
CA ARG A 171 -3.65 -11.36 -22.23
C ARG A 171 -2.40 -10.56 -21.85
N ARG A 172 -2.58 -9.37 -21.27
CA ARG A 172 -1.45 -8.54 -20.83
C ARG A 172 -0.77 -9.13 -19.61
N ALA A 173 -1.55 -9.62 -18.64
CA ALA A 173 -1.01 -10.30 -17.46
C ALA A 173 -0.18 -11.53 -17.85
N ALA A 174 -0.68 -12.36 -18.79
CA ALA A 174 0.06 -13.48 -19.36
C ALA A 174 1.35 -13.02 -20.07
N GLY A 175 1.31 -11.89 -20.80
CA GLY A 175 2.49 -11.31 -21.42
C GLY A 175 3.58 -10.92 -20.41
N TYR A 176 3.21 -10.28 -19.30
CA TYR A 176 4.17 -9.98 -18.23
C TYR A 176 4.71 -11.26 -17.57
N GLY A 177 3.84 -12.25 -17.36
CA GLY A 177 4.25 -13.55 -16.86
C GLY A 177 5.25 -14.25 -17.76
N LEU A 178 4.97 -14.29 -19.07
CA LEU A 178 5.89 -14.84 -20.06
C LEU A 178 7.23 -14.07 -20.07
N GLY A 179 7.19 -12.74 -20.09
CA GLY A 179 8.40 -11.91 -20.07
C GLY A 179 9.27 -12.16 -18.83
N ALA A 180 8.65 -12.25 -17.64
CA ALA A 180 9.34 -12.54 -16.39
C ALA A 180 9.96 -13.95 -16.39
N GLY A 181 9.19 -14.96 -16.82
CA GLY A 181 9.66 -16.34 -16.92
C GLY A 181 10.82 -16.49 -17.92
N LEU A 182 10.73 -15.88 -19.09
CA LEU A 182 11.80 -15.88 -20.10
C LEU A 182 13.08 -15.21 -19.57
N THR A 183 12.94 -14.07 -18.91
CA THR A 183 14.09 -13.33 -18.34
C THR A 183 14.81 -14.16 -17.27
N VAL A 184 14.06 -14.69 -16.31
CA VAL A 184 14.64 -15.53 -15.25
C VAL A 184 15.18 -16.84 -15.80
N GLY A 185 14.47 -17.49 -16.71
CA GLY A 185 14.91 -18.73 -17.35
C GLY A 185 16.20 -18.55 -18.15
N GLY A 186 16.31 -17.46 -18.93
CA GLY A 186 17.53 -17.12 -19.67
C GLY A 186 18.71 -16.86 -18.73
N ALA A 187 18.52 -16.07 -17.67
CA ALA A 187 19.56 -15.81 -16.68
C ALA A 187 20.00 -17.08 -15.93
N ALA A 188 19.04 -17.92 -15.52
CA ALA A 188 19.32 -19.14 -14.79
C ALA A 188 20.01 -20.20 -15.67
N LEU A 189 19.62 -20.32 -16.96
CA LEU A 189 20.29 -21.18 -17.93
C LEU A 189 21.73 -20.72 -18.22
N ALA A 190 21.96 -19.41 -18.37
CA ALA A 190 23.30 -18.85 -18.52
C ALA A 190 24.17 -19.15 -17.28
N GLY A 191 23.62 -18.95 -16.08
CA GLY A 191 24.30 -19.27 -14.82
C GLY A 191 24.65 -20.76 -14.69
N ALA A 192 23.70 -21.66 -15.00
CA ALA A 192 23.96 -23.10 -14.99
C ALA A 192 25.03 -23.51 -16.01
N THR A 193 25.02 -22.91 -17.21
CA THR A 193 26.04 -23.15 -18.25
C THR A 193 27.43 -22.62 -17.85
N ALA A 194 27.49 -21.58 -17.02
CA ALA A 194 28.74 -21.04 -16.51
C ALA A 194 29.33 -21.85 -15.35
N LEU A 195 28.47 -22.44 -14.51
CA LEU A 195 28.87 -23.19 -13.33
C LEU A 195 29.13 -24.68 -13.60
N ARG A 196 28.49 -25.23 -14.63
CA ARG A 196 28.57 -26.65 -15.01
C ARG A 196 29.19 -26.79 -16.40
N PRO A 197 29.93 -27.89 -16.72
CA PRO A 197 30.47 -28.16 -18.05
C PRO A 197 29.38 -28.55 -19.09
N LEU A 198 28.32 -27.76 -19.21
CA LEU A 198 27.33 -27.88 -20.28
C LEU A 198 27.94 -27.42 -21.61
N ALA A 199 27.37 -27.88 -22.73
CA ALA A 199 27.80 -27.44 -24.05
C ALA A 199 27.66 -25.92 -24.19
N THR A 200 28.71 -25.24 -24.68
CA THR A 200 28.74 -23.77 -24.87
C THR A 200 27.59 -23.25 -25.76
N GLY A 201 27.01 -24.11 -26.60
CA GLY A 201 25.82 -23.79 -27.39
C GLY A 201 24.62 -23.33 -26.57
N TRP A 202 24.53 -23.67 -25.28
CA TRP A 202 23.45 -23.25 -24.38
C TRP A 202 23.42 -21.75 -24.07
N TYR A 203 24.52 -21.02 -24.28
CA TYR A 203 24.52 -19.56 -24.16
C TYR A 203 23.63 -18.88 -25.20
N VAL A 204 23.48 -19.48 -26.39
CA VAL A 204 22.64 -18.92 -27.46
C VAL A 204 21.15 -18.89 -27.07
N PRO A 205 20.50 -20.01 -26.69
CA PRO A 205 19.12 -19.96 -26.22
C PRO A 205 18.99 -19.16 -24.91
N ALA A 206 19.98 -19.20 -24.00
CA ALA A 206 19.95 -18.39 -22.79
C ALA A 206 19.89 -16.87 -23.08
N GLY A 207 20.75 -16.40 -23.98
CA GLY A 207 20.76 -15.01 -24.43
C GLY A 207 19.48 -14.63 -25.17
N LEU A 208 18.96 -15.51 -26.03
CA LEU A 208 17.71 -15.28 -26.75
C LEU A 208 16.52 -15.13 -25.79
N LEU A 209 16.38 -16.02 -24.80
CA LEU A 209 15.33 -15.95 -23.78
C LEU A 209 15.40 -14.64 -23.00
N LEU A 210 16.60 -14.22 -22.60
CA LEU A 210 16.83 -12.98 -21.86
C LEU A 210 16.42 -11.76 -22.69
N VAL A 211 16.91 -11.66 -23.94
CA VAL A 211 16.61 -10.53 -24.83
C VAL A 211 15.13 -10.44 -25.13
N VAL A 212 14.49 -11.55 -25.52
CA VAL A 212 13.05 -11.58 -25.80
C VAL A 212 12.23 -11.23 -24.55
N GLY A 213 12.60 -11.77 -23.39
CA GLY A 213 11.96 -11.48 -22.11
C GLY A 213 12.02 -9.99 -21.76
N VAL A 214 13.20 -9.38 -21.85
CA VAL A 214 13.40 -7.95 -21.58
C VAL A 214 12.63 -7.08 -22.58
N CYS A 215 12.74 -7.35 -23.88
CA CYS A 215 12.01 -6.59 -24.90
C CYS A 215 10.48 -6.66 -24.68
N LEU A 216 9.95 -7.84 -24.33
CA LEU A 216 8.54 -8.02 -24.03
C LEU A 216 8.10 -7.21 -22.79
N LEU A 217 8.89 -7.28 -21.71
CA LEU A 217 8.61 -6.51 -20.48
C LEU A 217 8.68 -5.00 -20.73
N SER A 218 9.68 -4.53 -21.48
CA SER A 218 9.82 -3.12 -21.85
C SER A 218 8.64 -2.63 -22.70
N ALA A 219 8.22 -3.41 -23.71
CA ALA A 219 7.08 -3.05 -24.56
C ALA A 219 5.76 -3.02 -23.77
N LEU A 220 5.53 -4.00 -22.88
CA LEU A 220 4.34 -4.04 -22.04
C LEU A 220 4.34 -2.91 -21.00
N GLY A 221 5.49 -2.63 -20.38
CA GLY A 221 5.68 -1.53 -19.44
C GLY A 221 5.44 -0.17 -20.07
N ALA A 222 6.00 0.08 -21.26
CA ALA A 222 5.81 1.33 -21.99
C ALA A 222 4.36 1.61 -22.38
N THR A 223 3.57 0.54 -22.58
CA THR A 223 2.15 0.65 -22.96
C THR A 223 1.19 0.50 -21.78
N GLN A 224 1.70 0.50 -20.54
CA GLN A 224 0.89 0.28 -19.35
C GLN A 224 0.14 1.57 -18.98
N THR A 225 -1.19 1.50 -18.95
CA THR A 225 -2.03 2.59 -18.45
C THR A 225 -2.18 2.52 -16.94
N ASN A 226 -2.49 3.66 -16.30
CA ASN A 226 -2.75 3.69 -14.87
C ASN A 226 -3.95 2.79 -14.52
N ARG A 227 -3.73 1.84 -13.60
CA ARG A 227 -4.76 0.89 -13.13
C ARG A 227 -5.19 1.15 -11.69
N LYS A 228 -4.68 2.20 -11.05
CA LYS A 228 -5.04 2.55 -9.68
C LYS A 228 -6.52 2.94 -9.60
N LYS A 229 -7.21 2.41 -8.59
CA LYS A 229 -8.62 2.76 -8.32
C LYS A 229 -8.74 4.25 -7.98
N ALA A 230 -9.89 4.85 -8.25
CA ALA A 230 -10.11 6.29 -8.01
C ALA A 230 -9.74 6.70 -6.58
N TRP A 231 -10.30 6.02 -5.57
CA TRP A 231 -10.00 6.30 -4.17
C TRP A 231 -8.50 6.21 -3.84
N ALA A 232 -7.77 5.27 -4.46
CA ALA A 232 -6.34 5.09 -4.23
C ALA A 232 -5.51 6.19 -4.90
N ARG A 233 -5.98 6.73 -6.02
CA ARG A 233 -5.41 7.93 -6.66
C ARG A 233 -5.68 9.17 -5.82
N ASP A 234 -6.89 9.33 -5.31
CA ASP A 234 -7.26 10.47 -4.47
C ASP A 234 -6.49 10.45 -3.15
N ALA A 235 -6.30 9.26 -2.56
CA ALA A 235 -5.46 9.09 -1.38
C ALA A 235 -3.99 9.45 -1.67
N GLU A 236 -3.42 8.98 -2.79
CA GLU A 236 -2.05 9.34 -3.20
C GLU A 236 -1.91 10.84 -3.46
N GLN A 237 -2.87 11.47 -4.14
CA GLN A 237 -2.89 12.92 -4.36
C GLN A 237 -2.98 13.69 -3.04
N ALA A 238 -3.74 13.20 -2.07
CA ALA A 238 -3.81 13.83 -0.75
C ALA A 238 -2.47 13.74 0.00
N TYR A 239 -1.71 12.64 -0.15
CA TYR A 239 -0.35 12.54 0.40
C TYR A 239 0.64 13.46 -0.32
N VAL A 240 0.58 13.53 -1.65
CA VAL A 240 1.42 14.42 -2.46
C VAL A 240 1.13 15.89 -2.12
N ALA A 241 -0.15 16.23 -1.93
CA ALA A 241 -0.55 17.57 -1.52
C ALA A 241 -0.03 17.95 -0.13
N ASP A 242 0.27 16.98 0.73
CA ASP A 242 0.85 17.18 2.08
C ASP A 242 2.40 17.08 2.08
N ASN A 243 3.01 16.83 0.91
CA ASN A 243 4.46 16.78 0.78
C ASN A 243 5.06 18.18 0.67
N ARG A 244 5.89 18.55 1.65
CA ARG A 244 6.55 19.85 1.69
C ARG A 244 7.38 20.17 0.44
N PHE A 245 7.96 19.17 -0.22
CA PHE A 245 8.75 19.43 -1.43
C PHE A 245 7.91 19.85 -2.65
N GLU A 246 6.64 19.47 -2.69
CA GLU A 246 5.69 19.93 -3.72
C GLU A 246 5.14 21.32 -3.37
N GLN A 247 4.92 21.60 -2.08
CA GLN A 247 4.45 22.90 -1.60
C GLN A 247 5.54 23.99 -1.64
N ASP A 248 6.79 23.62 -1.37
CA ASP A 248 7.96 24.50 -1.35
C ASP A 248 9.05 23.95 -2.29
N PRO A 249 8.99 24.32 -3.59
CA PRO A 249 9.98 23.91 -4.59
C PRO A 249 11.40 24.35 -4.23
N ALA A 250 11.56 25.42 -3.45
CA ALA A 250 12.89 25.89 -3.03
C ALA A 250 13.49 24.96 -1.97
N ALA A 251 12.69 24.45 -1.03
CA ALA A 251 13.13 23.39 -0.11
C ALA A 251 13.51 22.11 -0.85
N ALA A 252 12.74 21.71 -1.86
CA ALA A 252 13.05 20.55 -2.69
C ALA A 252 14.39 20.72 -3.45
N ALA A 253 14.61 21.89 -4.06
CA ALA A 253 15.84 22.21 -4.75
C ALA A 253 17.07 22.19 -3.80
N ARG A 254 16.93 22.77 -2.60
CA ARG A 254 18.00 22.73 -1.57
C ARG A 254 18.32 21.31 -1.14
N PHE A 255 17.30 20.50 -0.89
CA PHE A 255 17.47 19.08 -0.56
C PHE A 255 18.21 18.33 -1.69
N GLY A 256 17.84 18.58 -2.94
CA GLY A 256 18.48 17.99 -4.12
C GLY A 256 19.96 18.37 -4.23
N ILE A 257 20.29 19.66 -4.10
CA ILE A 257 21.67 20.16 -4.14
C ILE A 257 22.52 19.54 -3.02
N TYR A 258 22.00 19.50 -1.80
CA TYR A 258 22.75 18.92 -0.67
C TYR A 258 22.91 17.41 -0.80
N THR A 259 21.90 16.71 -1.32
CA THR A 259 21.99 15.27 -1.62
C THR A 259 23.08 15.00 -2.66
N ALA A 260 23.08 15.75 -3.76
CA ALA A 260 24.08 15.61 -4.81
C ALA A 260 25.50 15.89 -4.30
N ALA A 261 25.68 16.96 -3.52
CA ALA A 261 26.96 17.30 -2.91
C ALA A 261 27.45 16.19 -1.97
N LEU A 262 26.58 15.71 -1.07
CA LEU A 262 26.90 14.66 -0.11
C LEU A 262 27.32 13.36 -0.80
N TRP A 263 26.57 12.90 -1.80
CA TRP A 263 26.89 11.67 -2.51
C TRP A 263 28.12 11.80 -3.42
N THR A 264 28.38 12.98 -3.98
CA THR A 264 29.61 13.24 -4.74
C THR A 264 30.83 13.14 -3.83
N VAL A 265 30.78 13.75 -2.64
CA VAL A 265 31.84 13.64 -1.64
C VAL A 265 31.99 12.18 -1.17
N ALA A 266 30.88 11.49 -0.88
CA ALA A 266 30.91 10.09 -0.46
C ALA A 266 31.53 9.18 -1.52
N ALA A 267 31.23 9.39 -2.81
CA ALA A 267 31.84 8.64 -3.91
C ALA A 267 33.34 8.92 -4.03
N ALA A 268 33.78 10.18 -3.91
CA ALA A 268 35.19 10.54 -3.92
C ALA A 268 35.95 9.89 -2.75
N VAL A 269 35.38 9.92 -1.54
CA VAL A 269 35.96 9.28 -0.35
C VAL A 269 35.96 7.76 -0.49
N PHE A 270 34.90 7.16 -1.04
CA PHE A 270 34.82 5.71 -1.31
C PHE A 270 35.97 5.26 -2.21
N LEU A 271 36.23 5.99 -3.30
CA LEU A 271 37.35 5.70 -4.20
C LEU A 271 38.70 5.89 -3.49
N ALA A 272 38.88 6.97 -2.74
CA ALA A 272 40.11 7.22 -2.00
C ALA A 272 40.41 6.10 -0.98
N VAL A 273 39.39 5.66 -0.23
CA VAL A 273 39.51 4.53 0.71
C VAL A 273 39.75 3.21 -0.03
N GLY A 274 39.06 2.98 -1.15
CA GLY A 274 39.27 1.78 -1.98
C GLY A 274 40.70 1.66 -2.49
N PHE A 275 41.28 2.76 -2.99
CA PHE A 275 42.66 2.79 -3.48
C PHE A 275 43.73 2.79 -2.37
N ALA A 276 43.48 3.43 -1.23
CA ALA A 276 44.47 3.54 -0.15
C ALA A 276 44.41 2.40 0.89
N GLY A 277 43.22 1.89 1.20
CA GLY A 277 42.96 0.95 2.30
C GLY A 277 42.27 -0.36 1.89
N GLY A 278 42.00 -0.54 0.60
CA GLY A 278 41.40 -1.75 0.03
C GLY A 278 39.88 -1.75 -0.01
N TRP A 279 39.34 -2.50 -0.98
CA TRP A 279 37.91 -2.52 -1.32
C TRP A 279 37.01 -3.18 -0.27
N ALA A 280 37.57 -4.02 0.62
CA ALA A 280 36.80 -4.74 1.63
C ALA A 280 36.05 -3.83 2.61
N TRP A 281 36.57 -2.63 2.87
CA TRP A 281 36.00 -1.67 3.83
C TRP A 281 35.45 -0.39 3.19
N ALA A 282 35.72 -0.16 1.90
CA ALA A 282 35.35 1.07 1.22
C ALA A 282 33.83 1.34 1.28
N TRP A 283 33.00 0.30 1.21
CA TRP A 283 31.54 0.41 1.28
C TRP A 283 31.01 1.06 2.58
N LEU A 284 31.77 1.05 3.68
CA LEU A 284 31.41 1.72 4.93
C LEU A 284 31.23 3.23 4.76
N VAL A 285 31.89 3.83 3.77
CA VAL A 285 31.73 5.25 3.43
C VAL A 285 30.29 5.56 3.00
N LEU A 286 29.67 4.67 2.22
CA LEU A 286 28.29 4.83 1.75
C LEU A 286 27.29 4.68 2.90
N VAL A 287 27.57 3.79 3.85
CA VAL A 287 26.78 3.64 5.07
C VAL A 287 26.89 4.89 5.95
N ALA A 288 28.12 5.40 6.15
CA ALA A 288 28.36 6.61 6.93
C ALA A 288 27.65 7.83 6.30
N ALA A 289 27.65 7.96 4.97
CA ALA A 289 26.98 9.03 4.25
C ALA A 289 25.44 8.96 4.36
N SER A 290 24.88 7.77 4.56
CA SER A 290 23.44 7.58 4.70
C SER A 290 22.86 8.28 5.94
N GLY A 291 23.62 8.36 7.04
CA GLY A 291 23.18 9.02 8.28
C GLY A 291 22.87 10.51 8.10
N PRO A 292 23.84 11.35 7.66
CA PRO A 292 23.61 12.75 7.35
C PRO A 292 22.51 12.97 6.31
N TRP A 293 22.42 12.10 5.29
CA TRP A 293 21.37 12.16 4.28
C TRP A 293 19.97 11.99 4.90
N LEU A 294 19.78 10.99 5.77
CA LEU A 294 18.51 10.74 6.46
C LEU A 294 18.16 11.88 7.43
N LEU A 295 19.14 12.43 8.16
CA LEU A 295 18.92 13.58 9.05
C LEU A 295 18.49 14.83 8.27
N MET A 296 19.15 15.09 7.15
CA MET A 296 18.80 16.18 6.24
C MET A 296 17.39 16.01 5.68
N LEU A 297 17.06 14.80 5.20
CA LEU A 297 15.72 14.47 4.71
C LEU A 297 14.67 14.71 5.80
N ALA A 298 14.88 14.19 7.02
CA ALA A 298 13.94 14.36 8.12
C ALA A 298 13.73 15.84 8.49
N ARG A 299 14.80 16.63 8.57
CA ARG A 299 14.70 18.06 8.88
C ARG A 299 13.99 18.85 7.80
N MET A 300 14.30 18.58 6.53
CA MET A 300 13.72 19.33 5.42
C MET A 300 12.28 18.92 5.15
N LEU A 301 11.95 17.65 5.32
CA LEU A 301 10.60 17.13 5.11
C LEU A 301 9.64 17.53 6.24
N PHE A 302 10.08 17.56 7.51
CA PHE A 302 9.18 17.75 8.68
C PHE A 302 9.44 19.01 9.53
N GLY A 303 10.49 19.79 9.26
CA GLY A 303 10.99 20.80 10.21
C GLY A 303 10.24 22.15 10.30
N ALA A 304 9.13 22.38 9.59
CA ALA A 304 8.44 23.67 9.60
C ALA A 304 7.18 23.63 10.49
N GLY A 305 7.36 23.86 11.79
CA GLY A 305 6.25 24.06 12.73
C GLY A 305 6.56 24.89 13.98
N ALA A 306 7.82 25.30 14.18
CA ALA A 306 8.26 25.95 15.42
C ALA A 306 8.60 27.44 15.30
N GLY A 307 8.57 28.02 14.09
CA GLY A 307 9.06 29.38 13.84
C GLY A 307 8.00 30.49 13.77
N ASP A 308 6.75 30.18 13.39
CA ASP A 308 5.75 31.20 13.02
C ASP A 308 4.75 31.58 14.14
N ARG A 309 5.00 31.16 15.39
CA ARG A 309 4.18 31.54 16.55
C ARG A 309 4.80 32.62 17.43
N ARG A 310 5.63 33.50 16.85
CA ARG A 310 6.15 34.69 17.52
C ARG A 310 6.22 35.86 16.52
N ALA A 311 5.07 36.41 16.20
CA ALA A 311 4.91 37.77 15.71
C ALA A 311 3.75 38.40 16.48
#